data_AF-A0A945UU00-F1
#
_entry.id   AF-A0A945UU00-F1
#
_cell.length_a   1.000
_cell.length_b   1.000
_cell.length_c   1.000
_cell.angle_alpha   90.00
_cell.angle_beta   90.00
_cell.angle_gamma   90.00
#
_symmetry.space_group_name_H-M   'P 1'
#
loop_
_entity.id
_entity.type
_entity.pdbx_description
1 polymer ?
#
loop_
_entity_poly.entity_id
_entity_poly.type
_entity_poly.pdbx_seq_one_letter_code
_entity_poly.pdbx_strand_id
1 'polypeptide(L)'
;MRIRHSLTCYPFLLLFAGPLTAALETANTAVLPLALREVDSAWISSGVYRHFSAHGAWPEETVKIAREALPAHAPSKGTPPEILRSWVAPNTILGADPSALPAESRQQAEPHIFRSFNSPQIMLATFQDGRRSDGGAASCGYALSKDGGYTWDRALIPNLTQVNGGAYFRATDPVAAIDLEGRMYLNTLNARTSDFGLADITISRTEDQGATWSDPQVVFAAPSTQVFPDKNWMTVNDIASSPTRGRLAVTFTTFTSTTTGASTGNNLRCSISDDQGRTWSVPSFITPVGSSN
;
A
#
# COMPACT_ATOMS: atom_id res chain seq x y z
N MET A 1 -32.77 -29.00 -15.35
CA MET A 1 -33.45 -29.71 -14.23
C MET A 1 -32.40 -30.21 -13.25
N ARG A 2 -32.17 -29.47 -12.15
CA ARG A 2 -31.52 -29.95 -10.93
C ARG A 2 -31.94 -28.99 -9.81
N ILE A 3 -32.88 -29.47 -9.02
CA ILE A 3 -33.42 -28.87 -7.79
C ILE A 3 -32.43 -29.22 -6.67
N ARG A 4 -32.13 -28.28 -5.77
CA ARG A 4 -31.51 -28.60 -4.47
C ARG A 4 -32.26 -27.88 -3.35
N HIS A 5 -32.38 -28.64 -2.25
CA HIS A 5 -33.41 -28.61 -1.24
C HIS A 5 -33.32 -27.48 -0.21
N SER A 6 -34.50 -27.16 0.31
CA SER A 6 -34.78 -26.47 1.57
C SER A 6 -34.42 -27.34 2.78
N LEU A 7 -33.78 -26.73 3.79
CA LEU A 7 -33.69 -27.27 5.14
C LEU A 7 -34.48 -26.38 6.08
N THR A 8 -35.52 -26.95 6.67
CA THR A 8 -36.35 -26.41 7.74
C THR A 8 -35.70 -26.77 9.09
N CYS A 9 -35.62 -25.83 10.02
CA CYS A 9 -35.41 -26.09 11.44
C CYS A 9 -36.45 -25.27 12.24
N TYR A 10 -37.13 -25.95 13.17
CA TYR A 10 -38.17 -25.39 14.06
C TYR A 10 -37.55 -24.58 15.23
N PRO A 11 -38.31 -23.67 15.86
CA PRO A 11 -37.80 -22.68 16.81
C PRO A 11 -37.91 -23.16 18.27
N PHE A 12 -37.06 -22.64 19.16
CA PHE A 12 -37.34 -22.58 20.60
C PHE A 12 -36.83 -21.27 21.24
N LEU A 13 -37.75 -20.70 22.03
CA LEU A 13 -37.81 -19.48 22.86
C LEU A 13 -36.55 -18.66 23.23
N LEU A 14 -36.63 -17.37 22.86
CA LEU A 14 -36.68 -16.14 23.69
C LEU A 14 -35.88 -16.07 25.01
N LEU A 15 -34.92 -15.15 25.05
CA LEU A 15 -34.74 -14.21 26.16
C LEU A 15 -34.63 -12.77 25.63
N PHE A 16 -35.36 -11.87 26.29
CA PHE A 16 -35.56 -10.47 25.94
C PHE A 16 -34.26 -9.64 26.00
N ALA A 17 -33.96 -8.96 24.89
CA ALA A 17 -33.26 -7.67 24.89
C ALA A 17 -34.09 -6.73 23.99
N GLY A 18 -34.52 -5.59 24.53
CA GLY A 18 -35.42 -4.64 23.86
C GLY A 18 -34.86 -4.12 22.52
N PRO A 19 -35.71 -3.62 21.61
CA PRO A 19 -35.26 -3.16 20.33
C PRO A 19 -34.52 -1.83 20.51
N LEU A 20 -33.19 -1.87 20.45
CA LEU A 20 -32.42 -0.76 19.90
C LEU A 20 -32.57 -0.83 18.38
N THR A 21 -33.79 -0.59 17.88
CA THR A 21 -33.98 -0.22 16.48
C THR A 21 -33.57 1.24 16.33
N ALA A 22 -32.25 1.48 16.28
CA ALA A 22 -31.78 2.56 15.45
C ALA A 22 -32.24 2.20 14.04
N ALA A 23 -33.18 2.97 13.49
CA ALA A 23 -33.54 2.83 12.09
C ALA A 23 -32.27 3.05 11.27
N LEU A 24 -31.67 1.98 10.76
CA LEU A 24 -30.72 2.07 9.66
C LEU A 24 -31.48 2.76 8.54
N GLU A 25 -31.14 4.02 8.24
CA GLU A 25 -31.63 4.69 7.04
C GLU A 25 -31.46 3.72 5.87
N THR A 26 -32.57 3.39 5.22
CA THR A 26 -32.59 2.37 4.18
C THR A 26 -31.84 2.92 2.97
N ALA A 27 -30.62 2.43 2.77
CA ALA A 27 -29.82 2.61 1.57
C ALA A 27 -30.67 2.42 0.30
N ASN A 28 -30.73 3.46 -0.54
CA ASN A 28 -31.43 3.45 -1.82
C ASN A 28 -30.42 3.23 -2.96
N THR A 29 -30.06 1.96 -3.18
CA THR A 29 -29.09 1.58 -4.23
C THR A 29 -29.58 1.87 -5.65
N ALA A 30 -30.85 2.22 -5.87
CA ALA A 30 -31.37 2.59 -7.18
C ALA A 30 -30.72 3.87 -7.75
N VAL A 31 -30.18 4.72 -6.87
CA VAL A 31 -29.49 5.97 -7.24
C VAL A 31 -28.05 5.72 -7.72
N LEU A 32 -27.52 4.50 -7.51
CA LEU A 32 -26.20 4.11 -8.00
C LEU A 32 -26.24 3.79 -9.50
N PRO A 33 -25.18 4.17 -10.26
CA PRO A 33 -24.87 3.59 -11.55
C PRO A 33 -24.88 2.06 -11.47
N LEU A 34 -25.29 1.39 -12.55
CA LEU A 34 -25.38 -0.08 -12.58
C LEU A 34 -24.11 -0.77 -12.08
N ALA A 35 -22.94 -0.26 -12.46
CA ALA A 35 -21.64 -0.79 -12.06
C ALA A 35 -21.35 -0.73 -10.55
N LEU A 36 -22.05 0.12 -9.79
CA LEU A 36 -21.84 0.32 -8.35
C LEU A 36 -22.92 -0.34 -7.49
N ARG A 37 -24.02 -0.83 -8.09
CA ARG A 37 -25.15 -1.41 -7.33
C ARG A 37 -24.79 -2.69 -6.59
N GLU A 38 -23.83 -3.45 -7.11
CA GLU A 38 -23.35 -4.70 -6.52
C GLU A 38 -22.01 -4.51 -5.79
N VAL A 39 -21.45 -3.29 -5.81
CA VAL A 39 -20.19 -3.02 -5.12
C VAL A 39 -20.48 -2.74 -3.66
N ASP A 40 -19.80 -3.46 -2.78
CA ASP A 40 -19.80 -3.14 -1.38
C ASP A 40 -19.22 -1.73 -1.19
N SER A 41 -20.06 -0.87 -0.61
CA SER A 41 -19.77 0.53 -0.34
C SER A 41 -18.47 0.75 0.42
N ALA A 42 -18.07 -0.21 1.27
CA ALA A 42 -16.80 -0.16 1.98
C ALA A 42 -15.61 -0.11 1.02
N TRP A 43 -15.72 -0.61 -0.22
CA TRP A 43 -14.64 -0.78 -1.19
C TRP A 43 -14.45 0.42 -2.10
N ILE A 44 -15.40 1.35 -2.06
CA ILE A 44 -15.42 2.53 -2.89
C ILE A 44 -14.58 3.62 -2.22
N SER A 45 -13.87 4.43 -3.03
CA SER A 45 -13.15 5.58 -2.48
C SER A 45 -14.11 6.51 -1.73
N SER A 46 -13.62 7.14 -0.67
CA SER A 46 -14.44 8.01 0.20
C SER A 46 -15.21 9.08 -0.59
N GLY A 47 -14.64 9.62 -1.66
CA GLY A 47 -15.31 10.59 -2.53
C GLY A 47 -16.53 10.02 -3.27
N VAL A 48 -16.42 8.80 -3.82
CA VAL A 48 -17.53 8.14 -4.53
C VAL A 48 -18.56 7.62 -3.54
N TYR A 49 -18.13 7.04 -2.41
CA TYR A 49 -19.02 6.61 -1.33
C TYR A 49 -19.88 7.80 -0.87
N ARG A 50 -19.26 8.94 -0.55
CA ARG A 50 -19.98 10.11 -0.04
C ARG A 50 -20.83 10.82 -1.10
N HIS A 51 -20.42 10.83 -2.38
CA HIS A 51 -21.27 11.34 -3.45
C HIS A 51 -22.61 10.61 -3.47
N PHE A 52 -22.60 9.28 -3.44
CA PHE A 52 -23.83 8.50 -3.49
C PHE A 52 -24.54 8.40 -2.13
N SER A 53 -23.81 8.43 -1.01
CA SER A 53 -24.41 8.51 0.34
C SER A 53 -25.23 9.79 0.52
N ALA A 54 -24.74 10.94 0.02
CA ALA A 54 -25.48 12.21 0.02
C ALA A 54 -26.78 12.15 -0.82
N HIS A 55 -26.90 11.16 -1.72
CA HIS A 55 -28.10 10.89 -2.49
C HIS A 55 -28.91 9.70 -1.93
N GLY A 56 -28.61 9.31 -0.68
CA GLY A 56 -29.29 8.24 0.04
C GLY A 56 -28.90 6.83 -0.39
N ALA A 57 -27.86 6.65 -1.20
CA ALA A 57 -27.46 5.31 -1.66
C ALA A 57 -26.86 4.43 -0.56
N TRP A 58 -26.19 5.04 0.42
CA TRP A 58 -25.57 4.39 1.58
C TRP A 58 -25.72 5.29 2.82
N PRO A 59 -25.60 4.73 4.05
CA PRO A 59 -25.71 5.51 5.28
C PRO A 59 -24.64 6.60 5.35
N GLU A 60 -24.98 7.81 5.81
CA GLU A 60 -23.97 8.82 6.08
C GLU A 60 -23.15 8.45 7.33
N GLU A 61 -21.92 7.95 7.14
CA GLU A 61 -20.91 7.92 8.21
C GLU A 61 -20.49 9.37 8.54
N THR A 62 -21.20 10.03 9.44
CA THR A 62 -20.87 11.39 9.87
C THR A 62 -19.66 11.39 10.79
N VAL A 63 -18.49 11.77 10.26
CA VAL A 63 -17.36 12.23 11.09
C VAL A 63 -17.55 13.73 11.34
N LYS A 64 -17.63 14.15 12.61
CA LYS A 64 -17.80 15.57 12.96
C LYS A 64 -16.56 16.37 12.57
N ILE A 65 -16.75 17.45 11.81
CA ILE A 65 -15.67 18.37 11.39
C ILE A 65 -15.75 19.65 12.25
N ALA A 66 -14.65 20.00 12.91
CA ALA A 66 -14.50 21.26 13.64
C ALA A 66 -13.90 22.34 12.73
N ARG A 67 -14.29 23.62 12.92
CA ARG A 67 -13.63 24.78 12.30
C ARG A 67 -12.37 25.16 13.05
N GLU A 68 -11.26 25.44 12.36
CA GLU A 68 -10.10 26.07 13.01
C GLU A 68 -10.49 27.45 13.54
N ALA A 69 -10.18 27.72 14.80
CA ALA A 69 -10.18 29.07 15.33
C ALA A 69 -8.94 29.80 14.81
N LEU A 70 -9.11 31.00 14.26
CA LEU A 70 -7.96 31.81 13.85
C LEU A 70 -7.12 32.20 15.08
N PRO A 71 -5.78 32.19 14.99
CA PRO A 71 -4.92 32.77 16.01
C PRO A 71 -5.22 34.26 16.22
N ALA A 72 -4.99 34.78 17.43
CA ALA A 72 -5.20 36.19 17.77
C ALA A 72 -4.41 37.19 16.90
N HIS A 73 -3.41 36.71 16.15
CA HIS A 73 -2.54 37.51 15.28
C HIS A 73 -2.86 37.36 13.79
N ALA A 74 -3.95 36.69 13.41
CA ALA A 74 -4.34 36.58 12.01
C ALA A 74 -4.69 37.97 11.41
N PRO A 75 -4.29 38.25 10.15
CA PRO A 75 -4.57 39.53 9.51
C PRO A 75 -6.08 39.81 9.40
N SER A 76 -6.48 41.06 9.58
CA SER A 76 -7.89 41.51 9.60
C SER A 76 -8.58 41.55 8.23
N LYS A 77 -7.87 41.20 7.15
CA LYS A 77 -8.39 41.13 5.78
C LYS A 77 -8.18 39.75 5.19
N GLY A 78 -9.29 39.16 4.74
CA GLY A 78 -9.37 37.82 4.17
C GLY A 78 -10.41 37.00 4.92
N THR A 79 -11.19 36.18 4.20
CA THR A 79 -11.96 35.11 4.83
C THR A 79 -10.94 34.11 5.40
N PRO A 80 -11.07 33.65 6.66
CA PRO A 80 -10.36 32.44 7.07
C PRO A 80 -10.52 31.39 5.97
N PRO A 81 -9.48 30.63 5.61
CA PRO A 81 -9.64 29.60 4.58
C PRO A 81 -10.89 28.79 4.92
N GLU A 82 -11.73 28.50 3.92
CA GLU A 82 -12.70 27.44 4.11
C GLU A 82 -11.92 26.24 4.63
N ILE A 83 -12.44 25.55 5.65
CA ILE A 83 -12.12 24.14 5.72
C ILE A 83 -12.56 23.61 4.36
N LEU A 84 -11.58 23.16 3.57
CA LEU A 84 -11.82 22.53 2.28
C LEU A 84 -13.08 21.68 2.41
N ARG A 85 -14.03 21.80 1.48
CA ARG A 85 -15.33 21.14 1.58
C ARG A 85 -15.14 19.69 2.05
N SER A 86 -15.95 19.27 3.01
CA SER A 86 -15.84 18.05 3.86
C SER A 86 -15.64 16.69 3.16
N TRP A 87 -15.59 16.67 1.83
CA TRP A 87 -15.53 15.49 0.97
C TRP A 87 -14.19 15.31 0.26
N VAL A 88 -13.28 16.28 0.34
CA VAL A 88 -11.85 15.98 0.42
C VAL A 88 -11.63 15.76 1.90
N ALA A 89 -11.37 14.51 2.33
CA ALA A 89 -10.91 14.31 3.69
C ALA A 89 -9.71 15.26 3.90
N PRO A 90 -9.64 16.01 5.00
CA PRO A 90 -8.50 16.88 5.24
C PRO A 90 -7.22 16.06 5.04
N ASN A 91 -6.19 16.67 4.45
CA ASN A 91 -4.91 16.01 4.26
C ASN A 91 -4.54 15.30 5.55
N THR A 92 -4.59 13.98 5.52
CA THR A 92 -4.34 13.17 6.70
C THR A 92 -2.84 12.96 6.75
N ILE A 93 -2.22 13.49 7.80
CA ILE A 93 -0.82 13.22 8.07
C ILE A 93 -0.73 11.74 8.42
N LEU A 94 0.07 10.97 7.68
CA LEU A 94 0.23 9.52 7.88
C LEU A 94 1.00 9.17 9.18
N GLY A 95 1.18 10.14 10.07
CA GLY A 95 1.97 10.11 11.30
C GLY A 95 3.16 11.08 11.29
N ALA A 96 3.83 11.20 12.42
CA ALA A 96 5.03 12.04 12.58
C ALA A 96 6.24 11.47 11.81
N ASP A 97 7.16 12.35 11.40
CA ASP A 97 8.40 11.92 10.76
C ASP A 97 9.25 11.06 11.72
N PRO A 98 9.76 9.89 11.27
CA PRO A 98 10.62 9.06 12.07
C PRO A 98 11.86 9.83 12.54
N SER A 99 12.14 9.77 13.85
CA SER A 99 13.27 10.45 14.47
C SER A 99 14.63 10.00 13.92
N ALA A 100 14.69 8.81 13.33
CA ALA A 100 15.88 8.25 12.68
C ALA A 100 16.29 9.00 11.40
N LEU A 101 15.37 9.76 10.76
CA LEU A 101 15.71 10.51 9.56
C LEU A 101 16.56 11.75 9.91
N PRO A 102 17.63 12.07 9.14
CA PRO A 102 18.43 13.29 9.35
C PRO A 102 17.57 14.55 9.27
N ALA A 103 17.70 15.53 10.18
CA ALA A 103 16.76 16.65 10.33
C ALA A 103 16.35 17.38 9.03
N GLU A 104 17.28 17.55 8.09
CA GLU A 104 17.06 18.25 6.81
C GLU A 104 16.51 17.34 5.69
N SER A 105 16.35 16.05 5.96
CA SER A 105 15.94 15.03 5.00
C SER A 105 14.56 14.50 5.39
N ARG A 106 13.53 15.17 4.87
CA ARG A 106 12.11 14.87 5.12
C ARG A 106 11.28 14.76 3.84
N GLN A 107 11.91 14.94 2.68
CA GLN A 107 11.20 14.90 1.41
C GLN A 107 10.75 13.47 1.12
N GLN A 108 9.50 13.32 0.66
CA GLN A 108 8.91 12.04 0.32
C GLN A 108 8.67 11.94 -1.18
N ALA A 109 8.75 10.73 -1.72
CA ALA A 109 8.53 10.45 -3.14
C ALA A 109 8.04 9.02 -3.35
N GLU A 110 7.56 8.74 -4.57
CA GLU A 110 7.19 7.40 -5.04
C GLU A 110 6.24 6.65 -4.10
N PRO A 111 5.06 7.23 -3.81
CA PRO A 111 4.09 6.56 -2.97
C PRO A 111 3.45 5.37 -3.68
N HIS A 112 3.18 4.32 -2.92
CA HIS A 112 2.29 3.23 -3.29
C HIS A 112 1.31 2.93 -2.15
N ILE A 113 0.10 2.51 -2.47
CA ILE A 113 -0.91 2.14 -1.48
C ILE A 113 -1.64 0.88 -1.91
N PHE A 114 -1.89 0.00 -0.95
CA PHE A 114 -2.61 -1.25 -1.15
C PHE A 114 -3.70 -1.39 -0.10
N ARG A 115 -4.88 -1.89 -0.51
CA ARG A 115 -6.02 -2.16 0.36
C ARG A 115 -6.27 -3.65 0.39
N SER A 116 -6.42 -4.24 1.57
CA SER A 116 -6.67 -5.67 1.70
C SER A 116 -8.03 -6.03 1.11
N PHE A 117 -8.05 -7.08 0.28
CA PHE A 117 -9.26 -7.62 -0.32
C PHE A 117 -10.16 -8.26 0.76
N ASN A 118 -9.61 -9.07 1.67
CA ASN A 118 -10.43 -9.75 2.68
C ASN A 118 -10.75 -8.90 3.91
N SER A 119 -10.10 -7.74 4.07
CA SER A 119 -10.34 -6.84 5.19
C SER A 119 -10.13 -5.39 4.75
N PRO A 120 -11.12 -4.76 4.10
CA PRO A 120 -10.98 -3.42 3.53
C PRO A 120 -10.59 -2.32 4.54
N GLN A 121 -10.70 -2.57 5.84
CA GLN A 121 -10.21 -1.65 6.89
C GLN A 121 -8.70 -1.63 7.01
N ILE A 122 -8.02 -2.66 6.50
CA ILE A 122 -6.57 -2.75 6.49
C ILE A 122 -6.05 -2.13 5.18
N MET A 123 -5.28 -1.06 5.31
CA MET A 123 -4.62 -0.40 4.19
C MET A 123 -3.14 -0.19 4.51
N LEU A 124 -2.27 -0.46 3.54
CA LEU A 124 -0.83 -0.29 3.66
C LEU A 124 -0.33 0.67 2.60
N ALA A 125 0.19 1.81 3.03
CA ALA A 125 0.88 2.76 2.18
C ALA A 125 2.39 2.65 2.39
N THR A 126 3.16 3.02 1.38
CA THR A 126 4.62 3.06 1.45
C THR A 126 5.15 4.18 0.55
N PHE A 127 6.33 4.70 0.88
CA PHE A 127 6.92 5.87 0.24
C PHE A 127 8.40 5.94 0.59
N GLN A 128 9.15 6.67 -0.23
CA GLN A 128 10.49 7.09 0.14
C GLN A 128 10.44 8.11 1.27
N ASP A 129 11.38 8.03 2.21
CA ASP A 129 11.51 8.97 3.33
C ASP A 129 12.95 9.53 3.35
N GLY A 130 13.07 10.84 3.15
CA GLY A 130 14.37 11.51 3.02
C GLY A 130 14.96 11.44 1.61
N ARG A 131 14.14 11.75 0.59
CA ARG A 131 14.54 11.78 -0.83
C ARG A 131 15.77 12.65 -1.05
N ARG A 132 16.71 12.14 -1.83
CA ARG A 132 17.96 12.82 -2.18
C ARG A 132 17.98 13.33 -3.63
N SER A 133 18.72 14.38 -3.94
CA SER A 133 18.86 14.84 -5.33
C SER A 133 19.71 13.91 -6.21
N ASP A 134 20.59 13.09 -5.61
CA ASP A 134 21.52 12.18 -6.26
C ASP A 134 21.05 10.71 -6.27
N GLY A 135 19.74 10.48 -6.17
CA GLY A 135 19.13 9.15 -6.25
C GLY A 135 18.83 8.48 -4.90
N GLY A 136 17.69 7.79 -4.85
CA GLY A 136 17.15 7.16 -3.64
C GLY A 136 16.74 8.10 -2.52
N ALA A 137 16.48 7.51 -1.37
CA ALA A 137 16.19 8.19 -0.13
C ALA A 137 17.04 7.64 1.02
N ALA A 138 17.00 8.33 2.16
CA ALA A 138 17.62 7.85 3.39
C ALA A 138 17.10 6.45 3.75
N SER A 139 15.79 6.22 3.63
CA SER A 139 15.17 4.90 3.71
C SER A 139 13.81 4.89 3.00
N CYS A 140 13.12 3.75 3.02
CA CYS A 140 11.72 3.65 2.67
C CYS A 140 10.90 3.47 3.97
N GLY A 141 9.72 4.10 3.99
CA GLY A 141 8.76 4.02 5.08
C GLY A 141 7.48 3.33 4.66
N TYR A 142 6.69 2.91 5.65
CA TYR A 142 5.34 2.44 5.47
C TYR A 142 4.39 3.15 6.44
N ALA A 143 3.11 3.18 6.09
CA ALA A 143 2.03 3.60 6.96
C ALA A 143 0.91 2.57 6.90
N LEU A 144 0.44 2.12 8.07
CA LEU A 144 -0.62 1.13 8.21
C LEU A 144 -1.87 1.80 8.80
N SER A 145 -2.99 1.60 8.13
CA SER A 145 -4.31 1.92 8.68
C SER A 145 -5.07 0.63 8.98
N LYS A 146 -5.81 0.64 10.09
CA LYS A 146 -6.70 -0.46 10.52
C LYS A 146 -8.17 -0.06 10.57
N ASP A 147 -8.49 1.13 10.08
CA ASP A 147 -9.83 1.73 10.10
C ASP A 147 -10.25 2.25 8.72
N GLY A 148 -9.66 1.76 7.63
CA GLY A 148 -10.05 2.17 6.28
C GLY A 148 -9.49 3.53 5.87
N GLY A 149 -8.40 3.96 6.50
CA GLY A 149 -7.62 5.13 6.15
C GLY A 149 -7.94 6.38 6.98
N TYR A 150 -8.72 6.26 8.06
CA TYR A 150 -9.00 7.40 8.96
C TYR A 150 -7.80 7.72 9.86
N THR A 151 -7.13 6.70 10.38
CA THR A 151 -5.89 6.84 11.15
C THR A 151 -4.78 5.96 10.58
N TRP A 152 -3.55 6.41 10.76
CA TRP A 152 -2.36 5.80 10.18
C TRP A 152 -1.21 5.79 11.20
N ASP A 153 -0.58 4.64 11.33
CA ASP A 153 0.68 4.48 12.05
C ASP A 153 1.82 4.30 11.04
N ARG A 154 2.79 5.22 11.02
CA ARG A 154 3.98 5.13 10.15
C ARG A 154 5.24 4.75 10.88
N ALA A 155 6.12 4.08 10.15
CA ALA A 155 7.49 3.82 10.55
C ALA A 155 8.40 3.65 9.32
N LEU A 156 9.72 3.66 9.54
CA LEU A 156 10.67 3.18 8.53
C LEU A 156 10.65 1.65 8.50
N ILE A 157 10.91 1.05 7.34
CA ILE A 157 11.00 -0.41 7.18
C ILE A 157 12.18 -0.96 8.01
N PRO A 158 11.96 -1.73 9.09
CA PRO A 158 13.03 -2.12 10.00
C PRO A 158 14.20 -2.81 9.32
N ASN A 159 15.43 -2.57 9.80
CA ASN A 159 16.65 -3.23 9.34
C ASN A 159 16.94 -3.10 7.83
N LEU A 160 16.37 -2.09 7.16
CA LEU A 160 16.57 -1.87 5.73
C LEU A 160 17.89 -1.14 5.46
N THR A 161 18.01 0.09 5.95
CA THR A 161 19.16 0.96 5.67
C THR A 161 19.94 1.28 6.94
N GLN A 162 21.15 1.82 6.78
CA GLN A 162 21.99 2.23 7.91
C GLN A 162 21.33 3.24 8.85
N VAL A 163 20.38 4.06 8.36
CA VAL A 163 19.68 5.02 9.23
C VAL A 163 18.70 4.34 10.19
N ASN A 164 18.29 3.10 9.91
CA ASN A 164 17.31 2.37 10.69
C ASN A 164 17.70 0.90 10.93
N GLY A 165 19.01 0.66 11.13
CA GLY A 165 19.56 -0.60 11.63
C GLY A 165 19.96 -1.64 10.59
N GLY A 166 19.81 -1.33 9.30
CA GLY A 166 20.13 -2.22 8.18
C GLY A 166 21.50 -2.00 7.53
N ALA A 167 21.77 -2.81 6.50
CA ALA A 167 23.06 -2.81 5.80
C ALA A 167 23.10 -1.88 4.58
N TYR A 168 21.95 -1.57 3.96
CA TYR A 168 21.92 -0.79 2.72
C TYR A 168 22.20 0.70 2.97
N PHE A 169 22.85 1.34 2.01
CA PHE A 169 23.18 2.77 2.12
C PHE A 169 21.97 3.67 1.90
N ARG A 170 21.06 3.24 1.03
CA ARG A 170 19.86 3.98 0.59
C ARG A 170 18.78 2.97 0.16
N ALA A 171 17.53 3.42 0.14
CA ALA A 171 16.41 2.66 -0.41
C ALA A 171 15.53 3.54 -1.31
N THR A 172 14.78 2.92 -2.21
CA THR A 172 13.91 3.57 -3.21
C THR A 172 12.81 2.62 -3.68
N ASP A 173 11.90 3.13 -4.51
CA ASP A 173 10.87 2.39 -5.26
C ASP A 173 10.07 1.41 -4.39
N PRO A 174 9.49 1.85 -3.25
CA PRO A 174 8.79 0.92 -2.39
C PRO A 174 7.39 0.56 -2.94
N VAL A 175 7.05 -0.72 -2.90
CA VAL A 175 5.74 -1.25 -3.33
C VAL A 175 5.15 -2.13 -2.24
N ALA A 176 3.89 -1.87 -1.89
CA ALA A 176 3.16 -2.58 -0.85
C ALA A 176 2.22 -3.64 -1.45
N ALA A 177 2.07 -4.76 -0.76
CA ALA A 177 1.04 -5.75 -1.07
C ALA A 177 0.51 -6.42 0.19
N ILE A 178 -0.74 -6.89 0.14
CA ILE A 178 -1.39 -7.64 1.24
C ILE A 178 -2.01 -8.89 0.64
N ASP A 179 -1.73 -10.05 1.21
CA ASP A 179 -2.36 -11.30 0.76
C ASP A 179 -3.73 -11.57 1.41
N LEU A 180 -4.38 -12.64 0.94
CA LEU A 180 -5.71 -13.04 1.42
C LEU A 180 -5.72 -13.45 2.90
N GLU A 181 -4.58 -13.79 3.49
CA GLU A 181 -4.45 -14.12 4.91
C GLU A 181 -4.06 -12.88 5.75
N GLY A 182 -3.94 -11.70 5.14
CA GLY A 182 -3.61 -10.45 5.81
C GLY A 182 -2.12 -10.28 6.09
N ARG A 183 -1.25 -11.16 5.56
CA ARG A 183 0.20 -10.96 5.61
C ARG A 183 0.55 -9.83 4.65
N MET A 184 1.49 -9.00 5.06
CA MET A 184 1.85 -7.81 4.30
C MET A 184 3.30 -7.86 3.86
N TYR A 185 3.56 -7.26 2.71
CA TYR A 185 4.85 -7.28 2.04
C TYR A 185 5.21 -5.88 1.57
N LEU A 186 6.49 -5.54 1.72
CA LEU A 186 7.08 -4.30 1.24
C LEU A 186 8.28 -4.64 0.36
N ASN A 187 8.13 -4.47 -0.95
CA ASN A 187 9.20 -4.62 -1.92
C ASN A 187 9.95 -3.31 -2.09
N THR A 188 11.28 -3.35 -2.13
CA THR A 188 12.12 -2.15 -2.25
C THR A 188 13.35 -2.41 -3.12
N LEU A 189 13.88 -1.35 -3.73
CA LEU A 189 15.21 -1.32 -4.34
C LEU A 189 16.22 -0.66 -3.39
N ASN A 190 17.35 -1.31 -3.15
CA ASN A 190 18.27 -0.93 -2.08
C ASN A 190 19.72 -0.87 -2.55
N ALA A 191 20.41 0.22 -2.22
CA ALA A 191 21.78 0.48 -2.62
C ALA A 191 22.79 -0.30 -1.76
N ARG A 192 23.57 -1.19 -2.39
CA ARG A 192 24.72 -1.86 -1.77
C ARG A 192 25.97 -0.99 -1.71
N THR A 193 26.03 0.05 -2.51
CA THR A 193 27.15 1.02 -2.53
C THR A 193 26.63 2.43 -2.26
N SER A 194 27.49 3.28 -1.69
CA SER A 194 27.12 4.64 -1.27
C SER A 194 26.78 5.58 -2.44
N ASP A 195 27.30 5.28 -3.63
CA ASP A 195 27.05 5.97 -4.90
C ASP A 195 25.82 5.43 -5.65
N PHE A 196 25.15 4.43 -5.09
CA PHE A 196 24.01 3.74 -5.71
C PHE A 196 24.34 3.07 -7.06
N GLY A 197 25.60 2.71 -7.31
CA GLY A 197 26.01 1.98 -8.51
C GLY A 197 25.68 0.48 -8.52
N LEU A 198 25.46 -0.12 -7.34
CA LEU A 198 25.08 -1.53 -7.18
C LEU A 198 23.89 -1.64 -6.23
N ALA A 199 22.87 -2.43 -6.61
CA ALA A 199 21.63 -2.50 -5.87
C ALA A 199 20.96 -3.88 -5.88
N ASP A 200 20.11 -4.10 -4.89
CA ASP A 200 19.32 -5.32 -4.72
C ASP A 200 17.83 -4.99 -4.63
N ILE A 201 17.00 -5.89 -5.14
CA ILE A 201 15.57 -5.89 -4.85
C ILE A 201 15.33 -6.82 -3.68
N THR A 202 14.66 -6.31 -2.64
CA THR A 202 14.33 -7.08 -1.44
C THR A 202 12.83 -7.02 -1.14
N ILE A 203 12.38 -7.91 -0.27
CA ILE A 203 11.09 -7.79 0.40
C ILE A 203 11.25 -7.85 1.91
N SER A 204 10.47 -7.05 2.64
CA SER A 204 10.23 -7.23 4.08
C SER A 204 8.78 -7.66 4.28
N ARG A 205 8.51 -8.53 5.25
CA ARG A 205 7.16 -9.06 5.48
C ARG A 205 6.76 -9.04 6.95
N THR A 206 5.45 -8.97 7.19
CA THR A 206 4.83 -9.08 8.51
C THR A 206 3.67 -10.08 8.45
N GLU A 207 3.53 -10.87 9.51
CA GLU A 207 2.41 -11.80 9.71
C GLU A 207 1.50 -11.35 10.87
N ASP A 208 1.86 -10.26 11.56
CA ASP A 208 1.22 -9.75 12.78
C ASP A 208 0.74 -8.30 12.62
N GLN A 209 0.30 -7.95 11.41
CA GLN A 209 -0.25 -6.64 11.06
C GLN A 209 0.69 -5.48 11.43
N GLY A 210 1.96 -5.62 11.05
CA GLY A 210 2.98 -4.57 11.16
C GLY A 210 3.57 -4.40 12.56
N ALA A 211 3.25 -5.27 13.52
CA ALA A 211 3.86 -5.23 14.85
C ALA A 211 5.33 -5.67 14.80
N THR A 212 5.65 -6.66 13.98
CA THR A 212 7.02 -7.05 13.66
C THR A 212 7.21 -7.23 12.16
N TRP A 213 8.42 -6.95 11.69
CA TRP A 213 8.83 -7.15 10.31
C TRP A 213 10.04 -8.07 10.25
N SER A 214 10.08 -8.92 9.23
CA SER A 214 11.28 -9.71 8.92
C SER A 214 12.42 -8.80 8.47
N ASP A 215 13.65 -9.26 8.63
CA ASP A 215 14.78 -8.68 7.90
C ASP A 215 14.55 -8.75 6.38
N PRO A 216 15.09 -7.79 5.60
CA PRO A 216 14.93 -7.78 4.15
C PRO A 216 15.44 -9.08 3.50
N GLN A 217 14.56 -9.79 2.82
CA GLN A 217 14.89 -10.98 2.04
C GLN A 217 15.19 -10.58 0.61
N VAL A 218 16.34 -11.03 0.08
CA VAL A 218 16.76 -10.70 -1.29
C VAL A 218 15.93 -11.47 -2.31
N VAL A 219 15.28 -10.74 -3.22
CA VAL A 219 14.60 -11.28 -4.41
C VAL A 219 15.58 -11.36 -5.58
N PHE A 220 16.39 -10.31 -5.74
CA PHE A 220 17.41 -10.22 -6.77
C PHE A 220 18.58 -9.38 -6.28
N ALA A 221 19.79 -9.94 -6.34
CA ALA A 221 21.02 -9.19 -6.16
C ALA A 221 21.69 -8.96 -7.51
N ALA A 222 21.97 -7.69 -7.84
CA ALA A 222 22.72 -7.36 -9.05
C ALA A 222 24.09 -8.10 -9.07
N PRO A 223 24.46 -8.81 -10.15
CA PRO A 223 25.75 -9.51 -10.18
C PRO A 223 26.93 -8.54 -10.33
N SER A 224 26.69 -7.32 -10.82
CA SER A 224 27.72 -6.30 -11.07
C SER A 224 27.08 -4.92 -11.26
N THR A 225 27.90 -3.87 -11.33
CA THR A 225 27.44 -2.51 -11.65
C THR A 225 26.98 -2.34 -13.10
N GLN A 226 27.21 -3.35 -13.96
CA GLN A 226 26.74 -3.39 -15.35
C GLN A 226 25.30 -3.91 -15.47
N VAL A 227 24.67 -4.37 -14.38
CA VAL A 227 23.30 -4.88 -14.37
C VAL A 227 22.56 -4.23 -13.21
N PHE A 228 21.83 -3.16 -13.50
CA PHE A 228 21.11 -2.39 -12.49
C PHE A 228 19.62 -2.74 -12.48
N PRO A 229 19.08 -3.28 -11.37
CA PRO A 229 17.65 -3.48 -11.22
C PRO A 229 16.97 -2.15 -10.87
N ASP A 230 15.89 -1.79 -11.57
CA ASP A 230 15.06 -0.63 -11.25
C ASP A 230 13.62 -0.82 -11.72
N LYS A 231 12.72 0.03 -11.24
CA LYS A 231 11.27 0.01 -11.50
C LYS A 231 10.66 -1.31 -11.04
N ASN A 232 10.98 -1.72 -9.82
CA ASN A 232 10.39 -2.90 -9.22
C ASN A 232 8.90 -2.69 -8.95
N TRP A 233 8.15 -3.78 -9.05
CA TRP A 233 6.76 -3.85 -8.67
C TRP A 233 6.45 -5.23 -8.12
N MET A 234 5.44 -5.33 -7.27
CA MET A 234 5.00 -6.61 -6.76
C MET A 234 3.48 -6.77 -6.76
N THR A 235 3.04 -8.02 -6.78
CA THR A 235 1.63 -8.38 -6.58
C THR A 235 1.53 -9.72 -5.88
N VAL A 236 0.33 -9.99 -5.33
CA VAL A 236 -0.06 -11.30 -4.80
C VAL A 236 -1.20 -11.82 -5.68
N ASN A 237 -1.12 -13.09 -6.06
CA ASN A 237 -2.26 -13.75 -6.70
C ASN A 237 -3.38 -14.01 -5.68
N ASP A 238 -4.36 -13.12 -5.66
CA ASP A 238 -5.53 -13.14 -4.77
C ASP A 238 -6.76 -13.84 -5.40
N ILE A 239 -6.59 -14.49 -6.55
CA ILE A 239 -7.67 -15.24 -7.21
C ILE A 239 -7.91 -16.55 -6.45
N ALA A 240 -9.00 -16.61 -5.68
CA ALA A 240 -9.30 -17.73 -4.79
C ALA A 240 -9.37 -19.11 -5.47
N SER A 241 -9.78 -19.16 -6.75
CA SER A 241 -9.86 -20.40 -7.53
C SER A 241 -8.56 -20.79 -8.25
N SER A 242 -7.51 -19.96 -8.16
CA SER A 242 -6.26 -20.18 -8.87
C SER A 242 -5.42 -21.27 -8.21
N PRO A 243 -4.79 -22.19 -8.98
CA PRO A 243 -3.87 -23.19 -8.43
C PRO A 243 -2.62 -22.57 -7.79
N THR A 244 -2.32 -21.30 -8.10
CA THR A 244 -1.18 -20.55 -7.54
C THR A 244 -1.66 -19.43 -6.60
N ARG A 245 -2.83 -19.59 -5.98
CA ARG A 245 -3.36 -18.66 -4.97
C ARG A 245 -2.29 -18.37 -3.90
N GLY A 246 -2.07 -17.10 -3.61
CA GLY A 246 -1.05 -16.62 -2.66
C GLY A 246 0.36 -16.49 -3.23
N ARG A 247 0.60 -16.89 -4.48
CA ARG A 247 1.89 -16.66 -5.14
C ARG A 247 2.21 -15.17 -5.17
N LEU A 248 3.41 -14.83 -4.70
CA LEU A 248 3.98 -13.51 -4.89
C LEU A 248 4.69 -13.46 -6.23
N ALA A 249 4.56 -12.35 -6.95
CA ALA A 249 5.36 -12.05 -8.13
C ALA A 249 5.99 -10.68 -7.97
N VAL A 250 7.30 -10.60 -8.15
CA VAL A 250 8.07 -9.36 -8.21
C VAL A 250 8.62 -9.22 -9.61
N THR A 251 8.29 -8.10 -10.23
CA THR A 251 8.78 -7.73 -11.56
C THR A 251 9.69 -6.53 -11.46
N PHE A 252 10.68 -6.45 -12.34
CA PHE A 252 11.61 -5.31 -12.39
C PHE A 252 12.29 -5.23 -13.74
N THR A 253 12.86 -4.07 -14.05
CA THR A 253 13.70 -3.88 -15.23
C THR A 253 15.16 -4.07 -14.85
N THR A 254 15.91 -4.84 -15.65
CA THR A 254 17.38 -4.86 -15.57
C THR A 254 17.95 -3.99 -16.68
N PHE A 255 18.51 -2.86 -16.30
CA PHE A 255 19.27 -1.98 -17.18
C PHE A 255 20.70 -2.49 -17.26
N THR A 256 21.14 -2.87 -18.46
CA THR A 256 22.47 -3.43 -18.67
C THR A 256 23.37 -2.47 -19.41
N SER A 257 24.66 -2.46 -19.08
CA SER A 257 25.66 -1.60 -19.73
C SER A 257 27.01 -2.30 -19.94
N THR A 258 27.83 -1.75 -20.83
CA THR A 258 29.25 -2.13 -20.93
C THR A 258 30.03 -1.54 -19.75
N THR A 259 31.28 -1.97 -19.58
CA THR A 259 32.19 -1.38 -18.58
C THR A 259 32.48 0.11 -18.83
N THR A 260 32.29 0.60 -20.06
CA THR A 260 32.40 2.02 -20.43
C THR A 260 31.08 2.79 -20.26
N GLY A 261 30.02 2.14 -19.76
CA GLY A 261 28.72 2.77 -19.49
C GLY A 261 27.75 2.83 -20.68
N ALA A 262 28.09 2.24 -21.83
CA ALA A 262 27.18 2.18 -22.96
C ALA A 262 26.01 1.23 -22.65
N SER A 263 24.77 1.70 -22.81
CA SER A 263 23.58 0.87 -22.59
C SER A 263 23.52 -0.31 -23.56
N THR A 264 23.12 -1.47 -23.07
CA THR A 264 23.03 -2.74 -23.83
C THR A 264 21.67 -3.43 -23.70
N GLY A 265 20.76 -2.95 -22.85
CA GLY A 265 19.43 -3.53 -22.68
C GLY A 265 18.66 -2.98 -21.48
N ASN A 266 17.34 -3.16 -21.47
CA ASN A 266 16.41 -2.80 -20.38
C ASN A 266 15.32 -3.89 -20.23
N ASN A 267 15.75 -5.12 -20.00
CA ASN A 267 14.85 -6.27 -19.97
C ASN A 267 13.94 -6.30 -18.75
N LEU A 268 12.65 -6.61 -18.95
CA LEU A 268 11.76 -6.94 -17.85
C LEU A 268 12.03 -8.36 -17.36
N ARG A 269 12.07 -8.53 -16.05
CA ARG A 269 12.27 -9.81 -15.37
C ARG A 269 11.19 -10.03 -14.32
N CYS A 270 10.91 -11.29 -14.03
CA CYS A 270 9.99 -11.72 -12.98
C CYS A 270 10.66 -12.75 -12.08
N SER A 271 10.49 -12.62 -10.77
CA SER A 271 10.76 -13.68 -9.80
C SER A 271 9.49 -13.94 -8.99
N ILE A 272 9.26 -15.20 -8.65
CA ILE A 272 8.07 -15.64 -7.94
C ILE A 272 8.42 -16.33 -6.63
N SER A 273 7.49 -16.28 -5.68
CA SER A 273 7.55 -17.03 -4.42
C SER A 273 6.22 -17.74 -4.17
N ASP A 274 6.31 -19.03 -3.83
CA ASP A 274 5.17 -19.87 -3.45
C ASP A 274 5.13 -20.18 -1.94
N ASP A 275 6.04 -19.59 -1.15
CA ASP A 275 6.20 -19.85 0.28
C ASP A 275 6.14 -18.56 1.14
N GLN A 276 5.33 -17.62 0.67
CA GLN A 276 5.05 -16.33 1.34
C GLN A 276 6.31 -15.45 1.43
N GLY A 277 7.14 -15.47 0.38
CA GLY A 277 8.31 -14.60 0.26
C GLY A 277 9.54 -15.10 1.02
N ARG A 278 9.55 -16.36 1.48
CA ARG A 278 10.71 -16.94 2.17
C ARG A 278 11.80 -17.35 1.17
N THR A 279 11.41 -17.86 0.01
CA THR A 279 12.31 -18.16 -1.10
C THR A 279 11.76 -17.61 -2.41
N TRP A 280 12.68 -17.37 -3.34
CA TRP A 280 12.39 -16.73 -4.63
C TRP A 280 13.00 -17.55 -5.76
N SER A 281 12.27 -17.67 -6.87
CA SER A 281 12.79 -18.31 -8.07
C SER A 281 13.93 -17.48 -8.67
N VAL A 282 14.82 -18.13 -9.43
CA VAL A 282 15.74 -17.39 -10.32
C VAL A 282 14.91 -16.50 -11.25
N PRO A 283 15.21 -15.19 -11.37
CA PRO A 283 14.38 -14.31 -12.18
C PRO A 283 14.39 -14.71 -13.67
N SER A 284 13.22 -14.89 -14.27
CA SER A 284 13.07 -15.17 -15.70
C SER A 284 12.87 -13.88 -16.48
N PHE A 285 13.26 -13.87 -17.75
CA PHE A 285 12.96 -12.78 -18.67
C PHE A 285 11.48 -12.78 -19.06
N ILE A 286 10.83 -11.62 -19.01
CA ILE A 286 9.47 -11.39 -19.54
C ILE A 286 9.56 -10.92 -20.99
N THR A 287 10.58 -10.13 -21.33
CA THR A 287 10.89 -9.69 -22.70
C THR A 287 12.08 -10.45 -23.29
N PRO A 288 12.22 -10.55 -24.64
CA PRO A 288 13.39 -11.19 -25.24
C PRO A 288 14.71 -10.57 -24.76
N VAL A 289 15.72 -11.38 -24.45
CA VAL A 289 17.02 -10.91 -23.94
C VAL A 289 17.63 -9.88 -24.90
N GLY A 290 18.05 -8.71 -24.38
CA GLY A 290 18.65 -7.64 -25.17
C GLY A 290 17.64 -6.73 -25.90
N SER A 291 16.33 -6.94 -25.74
CA SER A 291 15.32 -6.02 -26.28
C SER A 291 15.32 -4.68 -25.56
N SER A 292 15.02 -3.60 -26.30
CA SER A 292 14.60 -2.32 -25.72
C SER A 292 13.08 -2.27 -25.52
N ASN A 293 12.60 -2.04 -24.30
CA ASN A 293 11.25 -1.55 -24.03
C ASN A 293 11.18 -0.03 -24.16
#